data_AF-A0ABD0P278-F1
#
_entry.id   AF-A0ABD0P278-F1
#
_cell.length_a   1.000
_cell.length_b   1.000
_cell.length_c   1.000
_cell.angle_alpha   90.00
_cell.angle_beta   90.00
_cell.angle_gamma   90.00
#
_symmetry.space_group_name_H-M   'P 1'
#
loop_
_entity.id
_entity.type
_entity.pdbx_description
1 polymer ?
#
loop_
_entity_poly.entity_id
_entity_poly.type
_entity_poly.pdbx_seq_one_letter_code
_entity_poly.pdbx_strand_id
1 'polypeptide(L)' 'TGASTTLYAIEENGDPGADFDPEKDEGETQFLIKWKGWSFIHNTWESVDSLTQQKVKGMKKLENFKKKNEELNA' A
#
# COMPACT_ATOMS: atom_id res chain seq x y z
N THR A 1 5.85 0.74 3.93
CA THR A 1 5.04 -0.48 3.72
C THR A 1 4.85 -1.26 5.01
N GLY A 2 3.73 -1.98 5.15
CA GLY A 2 3.52 -2.98 6.20
C GLY A 2 2.80 -2.46 7.44
N ALA A 3 2.89 -3.21 8.54
CA ALA A 3 2.12 -2.96 9.77
C ALA A 3 2.36 -1.57 10.40
N SER A 4 3.55 -0.99 10.24
CA SER A 4 3.87 0.37 10.70
C SER A 4 3.05 1.46 10.01
N THR A 5 2.39 1.14 8.89
CA THR A 5 1.57 2.07 8.11
C THR A 5 0.07 2.00 8.44
N THR A 6 -0.31 1.17 9.43
CA THR A 6 -1.69 1.18 9.93
C THR A 6 -1.99 2.49 10.65
N LEU A 7 -3.26 2.92 10.65
CA LEU A 7 -3.67 4.20 11.23
C LEU A 7 -3.20 4.37 12.68
N TYR A 8 -3.41 3.35 13.52
CA TYR A 8 -3.02 3.37 14.93
C TYR A 8 -1.49 3.34 15.12
N ALA A 9 -0.75 2.64 14.25
CA ALA A 9 0.70 2.63 14.33
C ALA A 9 1.30 3.99 13.96
N ILE A 10 0.68 4.69 13.00
CA ILE A 10 1.04 6.06 12.62
C ILE A 10 0.71 7.05 13.75
N GLU A 11 -0.46 6.92 14.39
CA GLU A 11 -0.84 7.78 15.53
C GLU A 11 0.13 7.62 16.71
N GLU A 12 0.66 6.42 16.94
CA GLU A 12 1.57 6.13 18.05
C GLU A 12 3.03 6.47 17.72
N ASN A 13 3.52 6.11 16.52
CA ASN A 13 4.95 6.13 16.18
C ASN A 13 5.33 7.16 15.12
N GLY A 14 4.34 7.87 14.56
CA GLY A 14 4.51 8.76 13.42
C GLY A 14 4.36 8.03 12.08
N ASP A 15 4.09 8.80 11.02
CA ASP A 15 3.99 8.27 9.66
C ASP A 15 5.40 7.93 9.14
N PRO A 16 5.70 6.66 8.82
CA PRO A 16 7.01 6.27 8.30
C PRO A 16 7.35 6.90 6.93
N GLY A 17 6.36 7.46 6.23
CA GLY A 17 6.54 8.20 4.97
C GLY A 17 6.47 9.73 5.11
N ALA A 18 6.43 10.29 6.33
CA ALA A 18 6.19 11.72 6.56
C ALA A 18 7.18 12.66 5.85
N ASP A 19 8.45 12.25 5.77
CA ASP A 19 9.54 13.07 5.24
C ASP A 19 9.90 12.72 3.78
N PHE A 20 9.09 11.89 3.09
CA PHE A 20 9.37 11.47 1.71
C PHE A 20 9.17 12.63 0.73
N ASP A 21 10.21 12.95 -0.04
CA ASP A 21 10.18 13.93 -1.12
C ASP A 21 10.13 13.21 -2.49
N PRO A 22 8.99 13.24 -3.21
CA PRO A 22 8.85 12.57 -4.49
C PRO A 22 9.82 13.05 -5.59
N GLU A 23 10.42 14.24 -5.45
CA GLU A 23 11.37 14.78 -6.42
C GLU A 23 12.82 14.39 -6.12
N LYS A 24 13.13 14.03 -4.87
CA LYS A 24 14.51 13.80 -4.41
C LYS A 24 14.79 12.37 -3.98
N ASP A 25 13.78 11.67 -3.48
CA ASP A 25 13.92 10.34 -2.92
C ASP A 25 13.48 9.27 -3.91
N GLU A 26 14.23 8.16 -3.96
CA GLU A 26 13.81 6.98 -4.71
C GLU A 26 12.66 6.30 -3.95
N GLY A 27 11.47 6.31 -4.57
CA GLY A 27 10.26 5.71 -4.02
C GLY A 27 9.79 4.49 -4.79
N GLU A 28 8.89 3.72 -4.17
CA GLU A 28 8.14 2.65 -4.82
C GLU A 28 6.65 3.01 -4.91
N THR A 29 5.98 2.52 -5.95
CA THR A 29 4.51 2.62 -6.00
C THR A 29 3.90 1.71 -4.94
N GLN A 30 3.16 2.31 -4.02
CA GLN A 30 2.43 1.59 -2.96
C GLN A 30 0.92 1.66 -3.18
N PHE A 31 0.23 0.66 -2.65
CA PHE A 31 -1.22 0.52 -2.71
C PHE A 31 -1.76 0.38 -1.30
N LEU A 32 -2.85 1.09 -0.98
CA LEU A 32 -3.54 0.94 0.29
C LEU A 32 -4.43 -0.31 0.25
N ILE A 33 -4.07 -1.34 1.00
CA ILE A 33 -4.72 -2.64 0.95
C ILE A 33 -5.77 -2.76 2.05
N LYS A 34 -7.01 -3.02 1.64
CA LYS A 34 -8.06 -3.53 2.52
C LYS A 34 -7.96 -5.05 2.61
N TRP A 35 -7.68 -5.56 3.81
CA TRP A 35 -7.50 -6.99 4.07
C TRP A 35 -8.83 -7.73 4.29
N LYS A 36 -8.89 -8.99 3.82
CA LYS A 36 -10.06 -9.85 4.05
C LYS A 36 -10.12 -10.25 5.53
N GLY A 37 -11.26 -10.02 6.16
CA GLY A 37 -11.47 -10.39 7.58
C GLY A 37 -10.99 -9.35 8.58
N TRP A 38 -10.47 -8.21 8.11
CA TRP A 38 -10.02 -7.10 8.95
C TRP A 38 -10.84 -5.85 8.64
N SER A 39 -11.10 -5.05 9.68
CA SER A 39 -11.71 -3.73 9.55
C SER A 39 -10.72 -2.73 8.92
N PHE A 40 -11.22 -1.58 8.47
CA PHE A 40 -10.43 -0.60 7.71
C PHE A 40 -9.24 0.01 8.48
N ILE A 41 -9.27 0.01 9.81
CA ILE A 41 -8.17 0.53 10.64
C ILE A 41 -6.88 -0.28 10.50
N HIS A 42 -6.98 -1.51 9.98
CA HIS A 42 -5.84 -2.39 9.74
C HIS A 42 -5.36 -2.36 8.28
N ASN A 43 -5.86 -1.41 7.47
CA ASN A 43 -5.32 -1.23 6.13
C ASN A 43 -3.84 -0.86 6.23
N THR A 44 -3.05 -1.37 5.29
CA THR A 44 -1.61 -1.08 5.19
C THR A 44 -1.27 -0.62 3.78
N TRP A 45 -0.26 0.23 3.68
CA TRP A 45 0.41 0.53 2.42
C TRP A 45 1.35 -0.62 2.07
N GLU A 46 1.23 -1.16 0.86
CA GLU A 46 2.01 -2.30 0.36
C GLU A 46 2.42 -2.09 -1.09
N SER A 47 3.64 -2.47 -1.45
CA SER A 47 4.09 -2.57 -2.84
C SER A 47 3.81 -3.95 -3.44
N VAL A 48 3.90 -4.07 -4.77
CA VAL A 48 3.76 -5.36 -5.47
C VAL A 48 4.74 -6.41 -4.91
N ASP A 49 5.96 -5.98 -4.63
CA ASP A 49 7.03 -6.83 -4.10
C ASP A 49 6.68 -7.32 -2.70
N SER A 50 6.26 -6.43 -1.81
CA SER A 50 5.86 -6.80 -0.44
C SER A 50 4.69 -7.81 -0.41
N LEU A 51 3.68 -7.62 -1.27
CA LEU A 51 2.54 -8.55 -1.41
C LEU A 51 2.98 -9.91 -1.94
N THR A 52 3.90 -9.91 -2.91
CA THR A 52 4.44 -11.14 -3.52
C THR A 52 5.30 -11.91 -2.52
N GLN A 53 6.19 -11.22 -1.78
CA GLN A 53 7.03 -11.81 -0.73
C GLN A 53 6.19 -12.44 0.40
N GLN A 54 5.10 -11.78 0.80
CA GLN A 54 4.14 -12.31 1.79
C GLN A 54 3.25 -13.45 1.24
N LYS A 55 3.36 -13.76 -0.06
CA LYS A 55 2.57 -14.80 -0.76
C LYS A 55 1.06 -14.61 -0.58
N VAL A 56 0.61 -13.36 -0.61
CA VAL A 56 -0.80 -13.04 -0.40
C VAL A 56 -1.66 -13.58 -1.54
N LYS A 57 -2.90 -13.95 -1.22
CA LYS A 57 -3.88 -14.35 -2.24
C LYS A 57 -4.59 -13.11 -2.79
N GLY A 58 -5.02 -13.18 -4.04
CA GLY A 58 -5.88 -12.15 -4.64
C GLY A 58 -5.15 -11.09 -5.48
N MET A 59 -3.90 -11.33 -5.89
CA MET A 59 -3.12 -10.42 -6.75
C MET A 59 -3.85 -9.97 -8.02
N LYS A 60 -4.76 -10.80 -8.58
CA LYS A 60 -5.59 -10.40 -9.72
C LYS A 60 -6.42 -9.13 -9.48
N LYS A 61 -6.80 -8.85 -8.23
CA LYS A 61 -7.51 -7.59 -7.88
C LYS A 61 -6.62 -6.37 -8.10
N LEU A 62 -5.35 -6.48 -7.73
CA LEU A 62 -4.37 -5.42 -7.91
C LEU A 62 -4.11 -5.16 -9.39
N GLU A 63 -3.91 -6.23 -10.18
CA GLU A 63 -3.71 -6.11 -11.63
C GLU A 63 -4.91 -5.48 -12.34
N ASN A 64 -6.14 -5.88 -11.97
CA ASN A 64 -7.35 -5.25 -12.48
C ASN A 64 -7.45 -3.76 -12.07
N PHE A 65 -7.05 -3.42 -10.85
CA PHE A 65 -7.04 -2.04 -10.37
C PHE A 65 -6.06 -1.17 -11.16
N LYS A 66 -4.82 -1.64 -11.35
CA LYS A 66 -3.80 -0.94 -12.15
C LYS A 66 -4.29 -0.70 -13.58
N LYS A 67 -4.77 -1.74 -14.26
CA LYS A 67 -5.29 -1.63 -15.63
C LYS A 67 -6.42 -0.60 -15.72
N LYS A 68 -7.39 -0.65 -14.80
CA LYS A 68 -8.49 0.32 -14.76
C LYS A 68 -7.99 1.74 -14.51
N ASN A 69 -6.97 1.90 -13.66
CA ASN A 69 -6.38 3.20 -13.35
C ASN A 69 -5.61 3.76 -14.56
N GLU A 70 -4.88 2.91 -15.29
CA GLU A 70 -4.22 3.30 -16.55
C GLU A 70 -5.25 3.74 -17.60
N GLU A 71 -6.33 2.98 -17.79
CA GLU A 71 -7.42 3.33 -18.72
C GLU A 71 -8.12 4.66 -18.37
N LEU A 72 -8.22 4.99 -17.08
CA LEU A 72 -8.84 6.25 -16.62
C LEU A 72 -7.92 7.47 -16.73
N ASN A 73 -6.60 7.25 -16.75
CA ASN A 73 -5.60 8.30 -16.81
C ASN A 73 -5.02 8.50 -18.23
N ALA A 74 -5.51 7.73 -19.21
CA ALA A 74 -5.19 7.86 -20.64
C ALA A 74 -6.14 8.86 -21.33
#